data_AF-W6NG47-F1
#
_entry.id   AF-W6NG47-F1
#
_cell.length_a   1.000
_cell.length_b   1.000
_cell.length_c   1.000
_cell.angle_alpha   90.00
_cell.angle_beta   90.00
_cell.angle_gamma   90.00
#
_symmetry.space_group_name_H-M   'P 1'
#
loop_
_entity.id
_entity.type
_entity.pdbx_description
1 polymer ?
#
loop_
_entity_poly.entity_id
_entity_poly.type
_entity_poly.pdbx_seq_one_letter_code
_entity_poly.pdbx_strand_id
1 'polypeptide(L)'
;VYFTGLGALVYAYIANTGELATMNELRELRQRMTLLPASIHNKETDAELAKRSLLLSQHRLHYYNFWFFSLLVRSPHDSSVRIYESQDPNLKDWTVIEFFNNIYDVGFLGRWRWLDKKFNDYDVNHEELSKLPD
;
A
#
# COMPACT_ATOMS: atom_id res chain seq x y z
N VAL A 1 30.76 4.72 12.39
CA VAL A 1 29.80 3.60 12.41
C VAL A 1 28.68 3.80 13.44
N TYR A 2 28.98 4.05 14.72
CA TYR A 2 27.93 4.26 15.73
C TYR A 2 27.09 5.54 15.51
N PHE A 3 27.74 6.69 15.29
CA PHE A 3 27.02 7.95 15.02
C PHE A 3 26.22 7.93 13.71
N THR A 4 26.74 7.26 12.68
CA THR A 4 26.04 7.11 11.39
C THR A 4 24.82 6.20 11.53
N GLY A 5 24.91 5.12 12.32
CA GLY A 5 23.78 4.24 12.60
C GLY A 5 22.69 4.94 13.43
N LEU A 6 23.08 5.66 14.48
CA LEU A 6 22.14 6.44 15.29
C LEU A 6 21.45 7.53 14.46
N GLY A 7 22.22 8.26 13.64
CA GLY A 7 21.67 9.28 12.75
C GLY A 7 20.68 8.70 11.74
N ALA A 8 20.98 7.54 11.14
CA ALA A 8 20.07 6.85 10.23
C ALA A 8 18.76 6.42 10.91
N LEU A 9 18.84 5.90 12.14
CA LEU A 9 17.66 5.51 12.91
C LEU A 9 16.80 6.72 13.30
N VAL A 10 17.43 7.82 13.75
CA VAL A 10 16.70 9.07 14.06
C VAL A 10 16.05 9.63 12.80
N TYR A 11 16.75 9.63 11.68
CA TYR A 11 16.19 10.04 10.40
C TYR A 11 15.01 9.15 10.00
N ALA A 12 15.13 7.83 10.12
CA ALA A 12 14.04 6.90 9.81
C ALA A 12 12.83 7.08 10.72
N TYR A 13 13.04 7.43 11.99
CA TYR A 13 11.96 7.72 12.94
C TYR A 13 11.19 8.98 12.57
N ILE A 14 11.92 10.07 12.26
CA ILE A 14 11.30 11.34 11.87
C ILE A 14 10.63 11.23 10.48
N ALA A 15 11.25 10.49 9.57
CA ALA A 15 10.73 10.27 8.23
C ALA A 15 9.65 9.18 8.17
N ASN A 16 9.27 8.57 9.29
CA ASN A 16 8.26 7.53 9.25
C ASN A 16 6.91 8.11 8.79
N THR A 17 6.20 7.36 7.93
CA THR A 17 4.88 7.79 7.47
C THR A 17 3.89 7.79 8.64
N GLY A 18 2.80 8.55 8.49
CA GLY A 18 1.64 8.49 9.36
C GLY A 18 0.43 7.97 8.60
N GLU A 19 -0.63 7.55 9.30
CA GLU A 19 -1.89 7.13 8.69
C GLU A 19 -2.53 8.26 7.87
N LEU A 20 -2.64 9.46 8.47
CA LEU A 20 -3.19 10.63 7.78
C LEU A 20 -2.38 11.01 6.54
N ALA A 21 -1.04 10.95 6.64
CA ALA A 21 -0.15 11.21 5.51
C ALA A 21 -0.40 10.20 4.38
N THR A 22 -0.57 8.92 4.73
CA THR A 22 -0.91 7.85 3.78
C THR A 22 -2.25 8.10 3.08
N MET A 23 -3.27 8.55 3.81
CA MET A 23 -4.56 8.89 3.22
C MET A 23 -4.46 10.09 2.28
N ASN A 24 -3.68 11.11 2.63
CA ASN A 24 -3.47 12.28 1.80
C ASN A 24 -2.69 11.96 0.52
N GLU A 25 -1.60 11.19 0.63
CA GLU A 25 -0.84 10.69 -0.52
C GLU A 25 -1.74 9.93 -1.49
N LEU A 26 -2.57 9.02 -0.99
CA LEU A 26 -3.49 8.28 -1.84
C LEU A 26 -4.53 9.18 -2.54
N ARG A 27 -4.99 10.26 -1.89
CA ARG A 27 -5.89 11.24 -2.52
C ARG A 27 -5.18 12.01 -3.63
N GLU A 28 -3.95 12.46 -3.38
CA GLU A 28 -3.13 13.17 -4.36
C GLU A 28 -2.85 12.30 -5.59
N LEU A 29 -2.50 11.02 -5.39
CA LEU A 29 -2.26 10.08 -6.48
C LEU A 29 -3.53 9.84 -7.31
N ARG A 30 -4.70 9.69 -6.68
CA ARG A 30 -5.98 9.58 -7.42
C ARG A 30 -6.28 10.83 -8.23
N GLN A 31 -6.06 12.00 -7.63
CA GLN A 31 -6.25 13.27 -8.33
C GLN A 31 -5.32 13.36 -9.53
N ARG A 32 -4.04 12.96 -9.38
CA ARG A 32 -3.07 12.91 -10.48
C ARG A 32 -3.53 12.01 -11.62
N MET A 33 -4.00 10.80 -11.31
CA MET A 33 -4.54 9.89 -12.33
C MET A 33 -5.78 10.48 -13.02
N THR A 34 -6.61 11.25 -12.31
CA THR A 34 -7.79 11.89 -12.92
C THR A 34 -7.43 12.97 -13.95
N LEU A 35 -6.23 13.56 -13.85
CA LEU A 35 -5.74 14.57 -14.80
C LEU A 35 -5.23 13.95 -16.11
N LEU A 36 -4.93 12.65 -16.11
CA LEU A 36 -4.46 11.95 -17.29
C LEU A 36 -5.65 11.40 -18.10
N PRO A 37 -5.53 11.35 -19.45
CA PRO A 37 -6.47 10.60 -20.27
C PRO A 37 -6.37 9.10 -19.98
N ALA A 38 -7.52 8.43 -19.88
CA ALA A 38 -7.59 6.99 -19.63
C ALA A 38 -6.88 6.12 -20.70
N SER A 39 -6.57 6.67 -21.88
CA SER A 39 -5.84 5.98 -22.94
C SER A 39 -4.36 5.72 -22.59
N ILE A 40 -3.73 6.64 -21.84
CA ILE A 40 -2.31 6.55 -21.48
C ILE A 40 -2.07 5.98 -20.08
N HIS A 41 -3.13 5.66 -19.33
CA HIS A 41 -2.99 5.07 -18.00
C HIS A 41 -2.32 3.70 -18.05
N ASN A 42 -1.40 3.49 -17.13
CA ASN A 42 -0.91 2.16 -16.83
C ASN A 42 -1.99 1.35 -16.07
N LYS A 43 -2.37 0.19 -16.63
CA LYS A 43 -3.38 -0.69 -16.07
C LYS A 43 -3.01 -1.24 -14.69
N GLU A 44 -1.72 -1.45 -14.44
CA GLU A 44 -1.25 -1.92 -13.13
C GLU A 44 -1.46 -0.84 -12.05
N THR A 45 -1.19 0.43 -12.38
CA THR A 45 -1.38 1.55 -11.47
C THR A 45 -2.86 1.77 -11.16
N ASP A 46 -3.71 1.75 -12.19
CA ASP A 46 -5.17 1.83 -12.04
C ASP A 46 -5.71 0.70 -11.14
N ALA A 47 -5.26 -0.53 -11.38
CA ALA A 47 -5.66 -1.69 -10.59
C ALA A 47 -5.21 -1.57 -9.12
N GLU A 48 -3.98 -1.09 -8.87
CA GLU A 48 -3.46 -0.88 -7.53
C GLU A 48 -4.26 0.20 -6.78
N LEU A 49 -4.56 1.33 -7.42
CA LEU A 49 -5.40 2.37 -6.84
C LEU A 49 -6.81 1.89 -6.52
N ALA A 50 -7.43 1.18 -7.47
CA ALA A 50 -8.78 0.66 -7.30
C ALA A 50 -8.83 -0.35 -6.14
N LYS A 51 -7.89 -1.30 -6.11
CA LYS A 51 -7.77 -2.30 -5.06
C LYS A 51 -7.51 -1.68 -3.69
N ARG A 52 -6.56 -0.74 -3.59
CA ARG A 52 -6.24 -0.06 -2.32
C ARG A 52 -7.42 0.78 -1.83
N SER A 53 -8.11 1.48 -2.73
CA SER A 53 -9.31 2.25 -2.40
C SER A 53 -10.46 1.36 -1.92
N LEU A 54 -10.64 0.19 -2.53
CA LEU A 54 -11.63 -0.80 -2.11
C LEU A 54 -11.32 -1.37 -0.72
N LEU A 55 -10.06 -1.71 -0.45
CA LEU A 55 -9.67 -2.24 0.86
C LEU A 55 -9.87 -1.20 1.98
N LEU A 56 -9.57 0.07 1.70
CA LEU A 56 -9.83 1.17 2.64
C LEU A 56 -11.33 1.39 2.86
N SER A 57 -12.13 1.43 1.79
CA SER A 57 -13.59 1.62 1.93
C SER A 57 -14.24 0.48 2.71
N GLN A 58 -13.70 -0.74 2.58
CA GLN A 58 -14.14 -1.92 3.33
C GLN A 58 -13.53 -2.02 4.73
N HIS A 59 -12.71 -1.07 5.18
CA HIS A 59 -12.06 -1.09 6.50
C HIS A 59 -11.20 -2.35 6.72
N ARG A 60 -10.65 -2.87 5.61
CA ARG A 60 -9.83 -4.09 5.57
C ARG A 60 -8.35 -3.81 5.49
N LEU A 61 -7.95 -2.55 5.48
CA LEU A 61 -6.57 -2.12 5.35
C LEU A 61 -6.13 -1.45 6.65
N HIS A 62 -5.24 -2.11 7.39
CA HIS A 62 -4.83 -1.71 8.73
C HIS A 62 -3.43 -1.12 8.70
N TYR A 63 -3.28 0.02 9.36
CA TYR A 63 -2.02 0.72 9.47
C TYR A 63 -1.31 0.37 10.78
N TYR A 64 -0.06 -0.10 10.67
CA TYR A 64 0.79 -0.41 11.81
C TYR A 64 2.05 0.45 11.76
N ASN A 65 2.16 1.38 12.70
CA ASN A 65 3.35 2.21 12.85
C ASN A 65 4.38 1.50 13.73
N PHE A 66 5.55 1.21 13.18
CA PHE A 66 6.75 0.87 13.95
C PHE A 66 7.70 2.07 13.93
N TRP A 67 8.60 2.16 14.92
CA TRP A 67 9.44 3.36 15.07
C TRP A 67 10.16 3.79 13.80
N PHE A 68 10.69 2.87 13.00
CA PHE A 68 11.52 3.21 11.83
C PHE A 68 10.87 2.88 10.47
N PHE A 69 9.72 2.22 10.48
CA PHE A 69 9.00 1.79 9.29
C PHE A 69 7.53 1.61 9.62
N SER A 70 6.68 1.61 8.62
CA SER A 70 5.26 1.35 8.80
C SER A 70 4.85 0.18 7.94
N LEU A 71 3.90 -0.61 8.42
CA LEU A 71 3.29 -1.69 7.65
C LEU A 71 1.85 -1.34 7.39
N LEU A 72 1.40 -1.74 6.21
CA LEU A 72 0.02 -1.69 5.84
C LEU A 72 -0.38 -3.12 5.53
N VAL A 73 -1.33 -3.64 6.32
CA VAL A 73 -1.66 -5.06 6.38
C VAL A 73 -3.13 -5.22 6.01
N ARG A 74 -3.40 -6.17 5.13
CA ARG A 74 -4.75 -6.48 4.69
C ARG A 74 -5.40 -7.47 5.67
N SER A 75 -6.71 -7.35 5.84
CA SER A 75 -7.53 -8.36 6.53
C SER A 75 -8.52 -9.01 5.56
N PRO A 76 -8.84 -10.30 5.75
CA PRO A 76 -9.80 -11.01 4.92
C PRO A 76 -11.22 -10.43 5.07
N HIS A 77 -11.60 -9.96 6.25
CA HIS A 77 -12.90 -9.34 6.53
C HIS A 77 -12.71 -8.08 7.36
N ASP A 78 -13.72 -7.19 7.35
CA ASP A 78 -13.77 -6.07 8.29
C ASP A 78 -13.91 -6.59 9.73
N SER A 79 -13.25 -5.90 10.66
CA SER A 79 -13.35 -6.06 12.11
C SER A 79 -14.79 -6.03 12.66
N SER A 80 -15.71 -5.33 11.97
CA SER A 80 -17.12 -5.22 12.35
C SER A 80 -17.94 -6.46 11.98
N VAL A 81 -17.48 -7.27 11.02
CA VAL A 81 -18.23 -8.40 10.46
C VAL A 81 -18.18 -9.59 11.42
N ARG A 82 -19.35 -10.20 11.65
CA ARG A 82 -19.54 -11.36 12.56
C ARG A 82 -20.13 -12.57 11.84
N ILE A 83 -19.62 -12.90 10.65
CA ILE A 83 -19.96 -14.14 9.94
C ILE A 83 -19.17 -15.32 10.49
N TYR A 84 -19.67 -16.54 10.32
CA TYR A 84 -19.01 -17.77 10.79
C TYR A 84 -17.52 -17.83 10.40
N GLU A 85 -17.21 -17.59 9.12
CA GLU A 85 -15.85 -17.57 8.58
C GLU A 85 -14.92 -16.60 9.31
N SER A 86 -15.45 -15.46 9.77
CA SER A 86 -14.66 -14.44 10.47
C SER A 86 -14.45 -14.74 11.96
N GLN A 87 -15.25 -15.61 12.57
CA GLN A 87 -15.23 -15.86 14.01
C GLN A 87 -14.58 -17.20 14.36
N ASP A 88 -14.69 -18.22 13.51
CA ASP A 88 -14.16 -19.56 13.78
C ASP A 88 -12.62 -19.55 13.79
N PRO A 89 -11.96 -19.82 14.94
CA PRO A 89 -10.50 -19.89 15.02
C PRO A 89 -9.91 -21.05 14.23
N ASN A 90 -10.69 -22.11 13.97
CA ASN A 90 -10.20 -23.29 13.25
C ASN A 90 -10.03 -23.03 11.74
N LEU A 91 -10.70 -22.00 11.22
CA LEU A 91 -10.57 -21.57 9.83
C LEU A 91 -9.42 -20.58 9.62
N LYS A 92 -8.81 -20.08 10.70
CA LYS A 92 -7.73 -19.10 10.63
C LYS A 92 -6.38 -19.77 10.83
N ASP A 93 -5.41 -19.32 10.05
CA ASP A 93 -4.01 -19.61 10.33
C ASP A 93 -3.60 -19.00 11.67
N TRP A 94 -2.44 -19.42 12.18
CA TRP A 94 -1.87 -18.80 13.37
C TRP A 94 -1.67 -17.30 13.14
N THR A 95 -2.11 -16.47 14.09
CA THR A 95 -2.22 -14.99 13.93
C THR A 95 -0.95 -14.34 13.38
N VAL A 96 0.23 -14.84 13.78
CA VAL A 96 1.51 -14.31 13.32
C VAL A 96 1.75 -14.63 11.85
N ILE A 97 1.46 -15.86 11.42
CA ILE A 97 1.60 -16.28 10.01
C ILE A 97 0.60 -15.52 9.14
N GLU A 98 -0.65 -15.41 9.59
CA GLU A 98 -1.68 -14.61 8.90
C GLU A 98 -1.22 -13.15 8.74
N PHE A 99 -0.66 -12.54 9.79
CA PHE A 99 -0.15 -11.17 9.73
C PHE A 99 0.92 -10.99 8.66
N PHE A 100 1.96 -11.83 8.65
CA PHE A 100 3.06 -11.73 7.69
C PHE A 100 2.62 -12.04 6.25
N ASN A 101 1.72 -13.00 6.06
CA ASN A 101 1.18 -13.35 4.74
C ASN A 101 0.29 -12.26 4.15
N ASN A 102 -0.28 -11.40 5.00
CA ASN A 102 -1.18 -10.33 4.58
C ASN A 102 -0.54 -8.94 4.58
N ILE A 103 0.80 -8.84 4.68
CA ILE A 103 1.49 -7.56 4.47
C ILE A 103 1.21 -7.10 3.04
N TYR A 104 0.59 -5.93 2.92
CA TYR A 104 0.17 -5.35 1.65
C TYR A 104 1.16 -4.31 1.16
N ASP A 105 1.68 -3.45 2.06
CA ASP A 105 2.73 -2.51 1.73
C ASP A 105 3.67 -2.24 2.92
N VAL A 106 4.90 -1.81 2.62
CA VAL A 106 5.93 -1.41 3.60
C VAL A 106 6.28 0.05 3.36
N GLY A 107 6.02 0.88 4.35
CA GLY A 107 6.38 2.27 4.43
C GLY A 107 7.77 2.40 5.04
N PHE A 108 8.69 3.03 4.32
CA PHE A 108 10.04 3.30 4.83
C PHE A 108 10.55 4.62 4.28
N LEU A 109 11.00 5.52 5.17
CA LEU A 109 11.46 6.88 4.83
C LEU A 109 10.41 7.70 4.10
N GLY A 110 9.18 7.72 4.61
CA GLY A 110 8.13 8.62 4.12
C GLY A 110 7.44 8.13 2.85
N ARG A 111 7.78 6.93 2.35
CA ARG A 111 7.25 6.39 1.10
C ARG A 111 6.84 4.93 1.25
N TRP A 112 5.76 4.58 0.58
CA TRP A 112 5.27 3.21 0.43
C TRP A 112 5.97 2.51 -0.74
N ARG A 113 6.75 1.46 -0.47
CA ARG A 113 7.66 0.88 -1.46
C ARG A 113 6.93 0.19 -2.62
N TRP A 114 5.86 -0.55 -2.35
CA TRP A 114 5.12 -1.21 -3.44
C TRP A 114 4.24 -0.23 -4.19
N LEU A 115 3.61 0.72 -3.51
CA LEU A 115 2.85 1.79 -4.16
C LEU A 115 3.74 2.60 -5.12
N ASP A 116 4.88 3.10 -4.64
CA ASP A 116 5.83 3.90 -5.42
C ASP A 116 6.32 3.12 -6.64
N LYS A 117 6.64 1.82 -6.48
CA LYS A 117 7.01 0.95 -7.60
C LYS A 117 5.90 0.82 -8.64
N LYS A 118 4.64 0.69 -8.21
CA LYS A 118 3.48 0.61 -9.11
C LYS A 118 3.11 1.94 -9.74
N PHE A 119 3.65 3.05 -9.23
CA PHE A 119 3.41 4.40 -9.71
C PHE A 119 4.55 5.00 -10.53
N ASN A 120 5.66 4.28 -10.74
CA ASN A 120 6.80 4.81 -11.48
C ASN A 120 6.45 5.20 -12.93
N ASP A 121 5.74 4.31 -13.64
CA ASP A 121 5.36 4.48 -15.05
C ASP A 121 3.83 4.59 -15.21
N TYR A 122 3.19 5.40 -14.36
CA TYR A 122 1.72 5.51 -14.29
C TYR A 122 1.06 6.10 -15.55
N ASP A 123 1.82 6.87 -16.33
CA ASP A 123 1.44 7.55 -17.57
C ASP A 123 1.88 6.80 -18.83
N VAL A 124 2.37 5.56 -18.69
CA VAL A 124 2.82 4.72 -19.79
C VAL A 124 1.90 3.52 -19.95
N ASN A 125 1.22 3.44 -21.09
CA ASN A 125 0.43 2.28 -21.45
C ASN A 125 1.26 1.23 -22.21
N HIS A 126 1.83 0.27 -21.49
CA HIS A 126 2.62 -0.81 -22.07
C HIS A 126 1.83 -1.70 -23.05
N GLU A 127 0.50 -1.83 -22.89
CA GLU A 127 -0.34 -2.62 -23.81
C GLU A 127 -0.46 -1.96 -25.18
N GLU A 128 -0.42 -0.62 -25.25
CA GLU A 128 -0.38 0.10 -26.51
C GLU A 128 1.02 0.06 -27.13
N LEU A 129 2.06 0.29 -26.33
CA LEU A 129 3.45 0.26 -26.78
C LEU A 129 3.86 -1.09 -27.38
N SER A 130 3.40 -2.20 -26.79
CA SER A 130 3.68 -3.56 -27.29
C SER A 130 3.06 -3.88 -28.66
N LYS A 131 2.16 -3.03 -29.17
CA LYS A 131 1.55 -3.19 -30.51
C LYS A 131 2.32 -2.44 -31.60
N LEU A 132 3.30 -1.62 -31.23
CA LEU A 132 4.14 -0.91 -32.18
C LEU A 132 5.23 -1.85 -32.74
N PRO A 133 5.63 -1.69 -34.02
CA PRO A 133 6.79 -2.40 -34.56
C PRO A 133 8.09 -1.90 -33.92
N ASP A 134 9.09 -2.78 -33.84
CA ASP A 134 10.45 -2.49 -33.34
C ASP A 134 11.23 -1.49 -34.22
#